data_AF-A0A7S2I4N7-F1
#
_entry.id   AF-A0A7S2I4N7-F1
#
_cell.length_a   1.000
_cell.length_b   1.000
_cell.length_c   1.000
_cell.angle_alpha   90.00
_cell.angle_beta   90.00
_cell.angle_gamma   90.00
#
_symmetry.space_group_name_H-M   'P 1'
#
loop_
_entity.id
_entity.type
_entity.pdbx_description
1 polymer ?
#
loop_
_entity_poly.entity_id
_entity_poly.type
_entity_poly.pdbx_seq_one_letter_code
_entity_poly.pdbx_strand_id
1 'polypeptide(L)'
;EVRILQTRLDEWMNLEEMVKQNVLSRYFVAANYKKAIHLHETWGSLHKLFHLPTTSDLDEIKDYFGEAMAFFFRWYSFYVRMLLPLALVGFICTFRDWEFFKLNLEQQEYFQYVFGVFLVVWATVFNELFKNRAARLQQRWGMKDNDEMTLELSSYDP
;
A
#
# COMPACT_ATOMS: atom_id res chain seq x y z
N GLU A 1 10.57 18.87 -1.03
CA GLU A 1 11.77 19.52 -1.61
C GLU A 1 12.29 18.79 -2.83
N VAL A 2 12.62 17.50 -2.72
CA VAL A 2 13.09 16.66 -3.85
C VAL A 2 12.16 16.72 -5.06
N ARG A 3 10.84 16.56 -4.86
CA ARG A 3 9.85 16.63 -5.95
C ARG A 3 9.91 17.95 -6.72
N ILE A 4 10.05 19.08 -6.02
CA ILE A 4 10.12 20.41 -6.66
C ILE A 4 11.39 20.53 -7.49
N LEU A 5 12.52 20.04 -6.97
CA LEU A 5 13.77 20.02 -7.72
C LEU A 5 13.68 19.13 -8.96
N GLN A 6 13.03 17.97 -8.86
CA GLN A 6 12.79 17.10 -10.02
C GLN A 6 11.88 17.77 -11.05
N THR A 7 10.72 18.30 -10.64
CA THR A 7 9.81 19.02 -11.54
C THR A 7 10.50 20.18 -12.24
N ARG A 8 11.32 20.96 -11.52
CA ARG A 8 12.10 22.04 -12.12
C ARG A 8 13.20 21.52 -13.05
N LEU A 9 13.90 20.45 -12.66
CA LEU A 9 14.96 19.89 -13.50
C LEU A 9 14.39 19.33 -14.81
N ASP A 10 13.26 18.62 -14.73
CA ASP A 10 12.54 18.04 -15.86
C ASP A 10 11.96 19.12 -16.80
N GLU A 11 11.58 20.29 -16.28
CA GLU A 11 11.14 21.46 -17.07
C GLU A 11 12.23 21.95 -18.04
N TRP A 12 13.51 21.89 -17.65
CA TRP A 12 14.63 22.36 -18.46
C TRP A 12 15.39 21.26 -19.20
N MET A 13 15.31 20.01 -18.72
CA MET A 13 16.15 18.92 -19.19
C MET A 13 15.44 17.57 -19.03
N ASN A 14 15.17 16.88 -20.15
CA ASN A 14 14.62 15.53 -20.08
C ASN A 14 15.71 14.51 -19.72
N LEU A 15 15.82 14.22 -18.41
CA LEU A 15 16.79 13.27 -17.86
C LEU A 15 16.60 11.84 -18.39
N GLU A 16 15.37 11.45 -18.71
CA GLU A 16 15.05 10.11 -19.22
C GLU A 16 15.64 9.90 -20.62
N GLU A 17 15.48 10.89 -21.49
CA GLU A 17 16.05 10.84 -22.84
C GLU A 17 17.58 10.92 -22.81
N MET A 18 18.17 11.68 -21.88
CA MET A 18 19.63 11.72 -21.69
C MET A 18 20.21 10.38 -21.23
N VAL A 19 19.48 9.62 -20.41
CA VAL A 19 19.86 8.26 -20.03
C VAL A 19 19.78 7.34 -21.25
N LYS A 20 18.72 7.44 -22.05
CA LYS A 20 18.53 6.66 -23.28
C LYS A 20 19.60 6.95 -24.35
N GLN A 21 20.04 8.21 -24.45
CA GLN A 21 21.12 8.65 -25.34
C GLN A 21 22.52 8.32 -24.80
N ASN A 22 22.63 7.61 -23.67
CA ASN A 22 23.89 7.28 -22.98
C ASN A 22 24.75 8.50 -22.59
N VAL A 23 24.14 9.69 -22.47
CA VAL A 23 24.79 10.89 -21.94
C VAL A 23 24.89 10.79 -20.41
N LEU A 24 23.86 10.21 -19.78
CA LEU A 24 23.81 9.89 -18.36
C LEU A 24 23.70 8.37 -18.19
N SER A 25 24.38 7.80 -17.18
CA SER A 25 24.18 6.38 -16.87
C SER A 25 22.86 6.16 -16.13
N ARG A 26 22.69 6.81 -14.97
CA ARG A 26 21.49 6.78 -14.12
C ARG A 26 21.47 8.04 -13.26
N TYR A 27 20.28 8.46 -12.85
CA TYR A 27 20.10 9.50 -11.85
C TYR A 27 19.23 8.96 -10.71
N PHE A 28 19.55 9.35 -9.47
CA PHE A 28 18.76 9.00 -8.30
C PHE A 28 18.96 10.08 -7.23
N VAL A 29 17.97 10.19 -6.36
CA VAL A 29 18.02 11.14 -5.25
C VAL A 29 18.90 10.57 -4.15
N ALA A 30 19.84 11.38 -3.64
CA ALA A 30 20.67 10.99 -2.53
C ALA A 30 19.81 10.76 -1.26
N ALA A 31 19.97 9.58 -0.64
CA ALA A 31 19.20 9.22 0.54
C ALA A 31 19.69 9.96 1.79
N ASN A 32 18.77 10.40 2.64
CA ASN A 32 19.10 10.92 3.96
C ASN A 32 19.22 9.75 4.96
N TYR A 33 20.45 9.38 5.30
CA TYR A 33 20.73 8.25 6.18
C TYR A 33 20.13 8.40 7.59
N LYS A 34 20.09 9.62 8.15
CA LYS A 34 19.56 9.86 9.51
C LYS A 34 18.06 9.54 9.57
N LYS A 35 17.29 10.00 8.57
CA LYS A 35 15.87 9.69 8.45
C LYS A 35 15.63 8.20 8.18
N ALA A 36 16.48 7.58 7.36
CA ALA A 36 16.38 6.16 7.04
C ALA A 36 16.55 5.27 8.29
N ILE A 37 17.57 5.57 9.12
CA ILE A 37 17.84 4.85 10.36
C ILE A 37 16.68 5.04 11.34
N HIS A 38 16.20 6.28 11.50
CA HIS A 38 15.05 6.55 12.36
C HIS A 38 13.81 5.78 11.92
N LEU A 39 13.51 5.76 10.61
CA LEU A 39 12.38 5.03 10.06
C LEU A 39 12.55 3.51 10.22
N HIS A 40 13.78 3.00 10.11
CA HIS A 40 14.09 1.60 10.37
C HIS A 40 13.83 1.21 11.83
N GLU A 41 14.25 2.04 12.78
CA GLU A 41 14.01 1.82 14.21
C GLU A 41 12.52 1.90 14.58
N THR A 42 11.81 2.91 14.05
CA THR A 42 10.39 3.13 14.35
C THR A 42 9.50 2.08 13.68
N TRP A 43 9.64 1.89 12.38
CA TRP A 43 8.73 1.12 11.53
C TRP A 43 9.37 -0.13 10.90
N GLY A 44 10.60 -0.03 10.39
CA GLY A 44 11.21 -1.05 9.53
C GLY A 44 11.84 -2.26 10.23
N SER A 45 11.70 -2.40 11.55
CA SER A 45 12.33 -3.49 12.31
C SER A 45 11.47 -4.76 12.28
N LEU A 46 12.11 -5.91 12.01
CA LEU A 46 11.42 -7.21 11.88
C LEU A 46 10.67 -7.61 13.17
N HIS A 47 11.18 -7.21 14.33
CA HIS A 47 10.55 -7.46 15.62
C HIS A 47 9.18 -6.79 15.75
N LYS A 48 8.94 -5.73 14.97
CA LYS A 48 7.68 -5.01 14.99
C LYS A 48 6.74 -5.49 13.88
N LEU A 49 6.97 -6.60 13.18
CA LEU A 49 6.10 -7.03 12.06
C LEU A 49 4.59 -7.13 12.40
N PHE A 50 4.24 -7.36 13.68
CA PHE A 50 2.85 -7.37 14.16
C PHE A 50 2.29 -5.99 14.57
N HIS A 51 3.12 -4.95 14.67
CA HIS A 51 2.63 -3.58 14.76
C HIS A 51 2.11 -3.17 13.38
N LEU A 52 0.82 -2.93 13.26
CA LEU A 52 0.26 -2.44 12.02
C LEU A 52 0.44 -0.93 11.96
N PRO A 53 0.93 -0.38 10.83
CA PRO A 53 1.16 1.05 10.66
C PRO A 53 -0.03 1.91 11.11
N THR A 54 0.24 2.83 12.02
CA THR A 54 -0.73 3.82 12.50
C THR A 54 -0.76 5.00 11.54
N THR A 55 -1.72 5.92 11.71
CA THR A 55 -1.78 7.14 10.89
C THR A 55 -0.54 8.03 11.04
N SER A 56 0.11 8.03 12.21
CA SER A 56 1.33 8.81 12.46
C SER A 56 2.52 8.28 11.68
N ASP A 57 2.78 6.97 11.78
CA ASP A 57 3.88 6.29 11.06
C ASP A 57 3.75 6.45 9.54
N LEU A 58 2.51 6.53 9.04
CA LEU A 58 2.23 6.74 7.62
C LEU A 58 2.67 8.11 7.12
N ASP A 59 2.53 9.14 7.94
CA ASP A 59 2.97 10.50 7.60
C ASP A 59 4.52 10.56 7.56
N GLU A 60 5.22 9.83 8.42
CA GLU A 60 6.70 9.70 8.38
C GLU A 60 7.19 8.94 7.13
N ILE A 61 6.53 7.85 6.77
CA ILE A 61 6.81 7.09 5.54
C ILE A 61 6.58 7.99 4.32
N LYS A 62 5.50 8.79 4.32
CA LYS A 62 5.20 9.75 3.26
C LYS A 62 6.29 10.80 3.12
N ASP A 63 6.78 11.35 4.23
CA ASP A 63 7.79 12.40 4.20
C ASP A 63 9.18 11.90 3.76
N TYR A 64 9.47 10.60 3.88
CA TYR A 64 10.72 10.01 3.43
C TYR A 64 10.64 9.40 2.02
N PHE A 65 9.62 8.59 1.72
CA PHE A 65 9.48 7.85 0.46
C PHE A 65 8.52 8.51 -0.55
N GLY A 66 7.71 9.47 -0.13
CA GLY A 66 6.69 10.12 -0.96
C GLY A 66 5.29 9.52 -0.80
N GLU A 67 4.29 10.19 -1.40
CA GLU A 67 2.89 9.84 -1.21
C GLU A 67 2.51 8.48 -1.79
N ALA A 68 3.08 8.08 -2.93
CA ALA A 68 2.78 6.81 -3.58
C ALA A 68 3.12 5.60 -2.69
N MET A 69 4.31 5.59 -2.08
CA MET A 69 4.75 4.51 -1.20
C MET A 69 3.93 4.49 0.10
N ALA A 70 3.65 5.65 0.68
CA ALA A 70 2.79 5.74 1.86
C ALA A 70 1.37 5.22 1.57
N PHE A 71 0.81 5.52 0.39
CA PHE A 71 -0.49 5.03 -0.01
C PHE A 71 -0.50 3.50 -0.19
N PHE A 72 0.56 2.92 -0.74
CA PHE A 72 0.74 1.47 -0.80
C PHE A 72 0.73 0.84 0.60
N PHE A 73 1.55 1.35 1.54
CA PHE A 73 1.59 0.80 2.90
C PHE A 73 0.27 0.98 3.64
N ARG A 74 -0.47 2.06 3.35
CA ARG A 74 -1.83 2.25 3.88
C ARG A 74 -2.79 1.17 3.40
N TRP A 75 -2.82 0.93 2.09
CA TRP A 75 -3.65 -0.11 1.48
C TRP A 75 -3.31 -1.48 2.06
N TYR A 76 -2.02 -1.81 2.10
CA TYR A 76 -1.52 -3.07 2.64
C TYR A 76 -1.93 -3.26 4.11
N SER A 77 -1.72 -2.25 4.96
CA SER A 77 -2.09 -2.32 6.38
C SER A 77 -3.59 -2.51 6.58
N PHE A 78 -4.41 -1.88 5.72
CA PHE A 78 -5.85 -2.03 5.76
C PHE A 78 -6.29 -3.43 5.31
N TYR A 79 -5.67 -3.96 4.25
CA TYR A 79 -5.89 -5.31 3.75
C TYR A 79 -5.58 -6.37 4.81
N VAL A 80 -4.38 -6.33 5.41
CA VAL A 80 -3.99 -7.29 6.45
C VAL A 80 -4.93 -7.22 7.66
N ARG A 81 -5.34 -6.02 8.10
CA ARG A 81 -6.30 -5.84 9.20
C ARG A 81 -7.67 -6.45 8.90
N MET A 82 -8.21 -6.28 7.70
CA MET A 82 -9.50 -6.87 7.32
C MET A 82 -9.42 -8.37 7.04
N LEU A 83 -8.23 -8.87 6.67
CA LEU A 83 -8.00 -10.28 6.40
C LEU A 83 -7.80 -11.09 7.70
N LEU A 84 -7.31 -10.48 8.78
CA LEU A 84 -7.11 -11.17 10.06
C LEU A 84 -8.38 -11.85 10.63
N PRO A 85 -9.54 -11.18 10.78
CA PRO A 85 -10.75 -11.86 11.24
C PRO A 85 -11.25 -12.91 10.25
N LEU A 86 -11.06 -12.68 8.94
CA LEU A 86 -11.45 -13.61 7.89
C LEU A 86 -10.60 -14.89 7.91
N ALA A 87 -9.29 -14.75 8.13
CA ALA A 87 -8.35 -15.84 8.31
C ALA A 87 -8.66 -16.64 9.59
N LEU A 88 -9.04 -15.97 10.68
CA LEU A 88 -9.46 -16.66 11.91
C LEU A 88 -10.72 -17.52 11.68
N VAL A 89 -11.74 -16.98 11.00
CA VAL A 89 -12.95 -17.74 10.66
C VAL A 89 -12.62 -18.93 9.76
N GLY A 90 -11.84 -18.71 8.70
CA GLY A 90 -11.42 -19.78 7.79
C GLY A 90 -10.61 -20.85 8.50
N PHE A 91 -9.66 -20.46 9.36
CA PHE A 91 -8.86 -21.37 10.16
C PHE A 91 -9.75 -22.23 11.07
N ILE A 92 -10.64 -21.61 11.85
CA ILE A 92 -11.57 -22.33 12.74
C ILE A 92 -12.42 -23.34 11.95
N CYS A 93 -12.96 -22.97 10.78
CA CYS A 93 -13.77 -23.87 9.95
C CYS A 93 -13.00 -25.08 9.39
N THR A 94 -11.67 -25.00 9.26
CA THR A 94 -10.84 -26.10 8.72
C THR A 94 -10.38 -27.11 9.79
N PHE A 95 -10.41 -26.74 11.07
CA PHE A 95 -10.01 -27.64 12.17
C PHE A 95 -11.08 -28.66 12.49
N ARG A 96 -11.12 -29.73 11.70
CA ARG A 96 -12.05 -30.88 11.81
C ARG A 96 -12.00 -31.59 13.17
N ASP A 97 -10.80 -31.72 13.74
CA ASP A 97 -10.53 -32.59 14.90
C ASP A 97 -10.50 -31.82 16.23
N TRP A 98 -10.87 -30.53 16.23
CA TRP A 98 -10.93 -29.72 17.45
C TRP A 98 -12.08 -30.20 18.35
N GLU A 99 -11.80 -30.43 19.63
CA GLU A 99 -12.70 -31.13 20.57
C GLU A 99 -14.07 -30.46 20.77
N PHE A 100 -14.16 -29.15 20.58
CA PHE A 100 -15.39 -28.35 20.56
C PHE A 100 -16.23 -28.47 19.27
N PHE A 101 -15.64 -28.80 18.12
CA PHE A 101 -16.29 -28.75 16.80
C PHE A 101 -16.15 -30.08 16.04
N LYS A 102 -16.66 -31.17 16.60
CA LYS A 102 -16.84 -32.42 15.85
C LYS A 102 -17.92 -32.25 14.79
N LEU A 103 -17.54 -31.81 13.61
CA LEU A 103 -18.43 -31.61 12.46
C LEU A 103 -18.45 -32.86 11.58
N ASN A 104 -19.64 -33.22 11.07
CA ASN A 104 -19.78 -34.22 10.02
C ASN A 104 -19.28 -33.65 8.68
N LEU A 105 -18.80 -34.51 7.77
CA LEU A 105 -18.31 -34.12 6.44
C LEU A 105 -19.31 -33.20 5.69
N GLU A 106 -20.60 -33.53 5.73
CA GLU A 106 -21.65 -32.73 5.07
C GLU A 106 -21.81 -31.32 5.67
N GLN A 107 -21.64 -31.18 6.98
CA GLN A 107 -21.74 -29.88 7.65
C GLN A 107 -20.53 -28.99 7.30
N GLN A 108 -19.34 -29.58 7.21
CA GLN A 108 -18.12 -28.87 6.83
C GLN A 108 -18.22 -28.31 5.40
N GLU A 109 -18.68 -29.11 4.45
CA GLU A 109 -18.88 -28.66 3.06
C GLU A 109 -19.85 -27.47 2.99
N TYR A 110 -20.96 -27.53 3.73
CA TYR A 110 -21.91 -26.42 3.83
C TYR A 110 -21.26 -25.13 4.35
N PHE A 111 -20.47 -25.20 5.43
CA PHE A 111 -19.77 -24.03 5.98
C PHE A 111 -18.76 -23.44 4.98
N GLN A 112 -18.07 -24.27 4.20
CA GLN A 112 -17.13 -23.81 3.19
C GLN A 112 -17.83 -23.07 2.04
N TYR A 113 -18.97 -23.57 1.57
CA TYR A 113 -19.76 -22.87 0.54
C TYR A 113 -20.28 -21.52 1.05
N VAL A 114 -20.81 -21.47 2.28
CA VAL A 114 -21.27 -20.23 2.91
C VAL A 114 -20.11 -19.24 3.08
N PHE A 115 -18.93 -19.73 3.48
CA PHE A 115 -17.72 -18.90 3.58
C PHE A 115 -17.29 -18.36 2.22
N GLY A 116 -17.40 -19.15 1.14
CA GLY A 116 -17.13 -18.70 -0.23
C GLY A 116 -18.02 -17.52 -0.65
N VAL A 117 -19.33 -17.59 -0.38
CA VAL A 117 -20.25 -16.47 -0.64
C VAL A 117 -19.89 -15.26 0.21
N PHE A 118 -19.55 -15.48 1.49
CA PHE A 118 -19.12 -14.42 2.39
C PHE A 118 -17.82 -13.73 1.92
N LEU A 119 -16.87 -14.47 1.34
CA LEU A 119 -15.64 -13.91 0.77
C LEU A 119 -15.92 -12.93 -0.38
N VAL A 120 -16.90 -13.24 -1.23
CA VAL A 120 -17.32 -12.34 -2.32
C VAL A 120 -17.88 -11.04 -1.75
N VAL A 121 -18.77 -11.14 -0.76
CA VAL A 121 -19.31 -9.96 -0.05
C VAL A 121 -18.18 -9.16 0.61
N TRP A 122 -17.26 -9.83 1.30
CA TRP A 122 -16.11 -9.19 1.92
C TRP A 122 -15.26 -8.42 0.91
N ALA A 123 -14.99 -8.98 -0.27
CA ALA A 123 -14.21 -8.31 -1.31
C ALA A 123 -14.88 -7.02 -1.82
N THR A 124 -16.20 -7.04 -2.00
CA THR A 124 -16.97 -5.84 -2.38
C THR A 124 -16.93 -4.77 -1.29
N VAL A 125 -17.15 -5.16 -0.04
CA VAL A 125 -17.10 -4.26 1.13
C VAL A 125 -15.69 -3.67 1.30
N PHE A 126 -14.65 -4.49 1.14
CA PHE A 126 -13.26 -4.06 1.21
C PHE A 126 -12.97 -2.94 0.20
N ASN A 127 -13.37 -3.14 -1.07
CA ASN A 127 -13.16 -2.16 -2.12
C ASN A 127 -13.86 -0.83 -1.83
N GLU A 128 -15.14 -0.87 -1.44
CA GLU A 128 -15.90 0.35 -1.14
C GLU A 128 -15.36 1.09 0.09
N LEU A 129 -15.01 0.35 1.14
CA LEU A 129 -14.42 0.94 2.34
C LEU A 129 -13.04 1.53 2.07
N PHE A 130 -12.23 0.88 1.24
CA PHE A 130 -10.92 1.39 0.88
C PHE A 130 -11.03 2.65 0.03
N LYS A 131 -11.90 2.68 -0.99
CA LYS A 131 -12.18 3.89 -1.78
C LYS A 131 -12.54 5.09 -0.90
N ASN A 132 -13.45 4.88 0.05
CA ASN A 132 -13.86 5.92 0.99
C ASN A 132 -12.71 6.39 1.91
N ARG A 133 -11.87 5.46 2.38
CA ARG A 133 -10.70 5.79 3.22
C ARG A 133 -9.59 6.49 2.42
N ALA A 134 -9.38 6.06 1.17
CA ALA A 134 -8.44 6.63 0.23
C ALA A 134 -8.78 8.09 -0.06
N ALA A 135 -10.04 8.40 -0.38
CA ALA A 135 -10.49 9.76 -0.66
C ALA A 135 -10.20 10.72 0.51
N ARG A 136 -10.46 10.28 1.75
CA ARG A 136 -10.13 11.08 2.95
C ARG A 136 -8.63 11.31 3.12
N LEU A 137 -7.81 10.31 2.78
CA LEU A 137 -6.36 10.42 2.91
C LEU A 137 -5.77 11.32 1.83
N GLN A 138 -6.24 11.18 0.59
CA GLN A 138 -5.87 12.04 -0.53
C GLN A 138 -6.19 13.50 -0.22
N GLN A 139 -7.35 13.79 0.39
CA GLN A 139 -7.70 15.13 0.83
C GLN A 139 -6.78 15.63 1.95
N ARG A 140 -6.47 14.81 2.96
CA ARG A 140 -5.55 15.18 4.06
C ARG A 140 -4.14 15.49 3.57
N TRP A 141 -3.66 14.78 2.55
CA TRP A 141 -2.33 14.96 1.98
C TRP A 141 -2.26 16.01 0.87
N GLY A 142 -3.39 16.59 0.46
CA GLY A 142 -3.43 17.60 -0.60
C GLY A 142 -3.10 17.06 -1.99
N MET A 143 -3.40 15.78 -2.25
CA MET A 143 -2.99 15.06 -3.47
C MET A 143 -4.07 15.11 -4.57
N LYS A 144 -4.96 16.11 -4.56
CA LYS A 144 -6.01 16.24 -5.59
C LYS A 144 -5.48 16.75 -6.93
N ASP A 145 -4.43 17.56 -6.89
CA ASP A 145 -3.91 18.27 -8.08
C ASP A 145 -2.75 17.51 -8.75
N ASN A 146 -2.36 16.36 -8.21
CA ASN A 146 -1.23 15.57 -8.73
C ASN A 146 -1.54 14.91 -10.08
N ASP A 147 -2.79 14.55 -10.35
CA ASP A 147 -3.20 13.91 -11.62
C ASP A 147 -3.15 14.88 -12.81
N GLU A 148 -3.24 16.19 -12.54
CA GLU A 148 -3.09 17.25 -13.56
C GLU A 148 -1.61 17.54 -13.87
N MET A 149 -0.71 17.13 -12.96
CA MET A 149 0.72 17.39 -12.99
C MET A 149 1.54 16.17 -13.42
N THR A 150 0.91 15.01 -13.66
CA THR A 150 1.54 13.91 -14.39
C THR A 150 1.75 14.38 -15.81
N LEU A 151 2.90 15.03 -16.02
CA LEU A 151 3.43 15.48 -17.29
C LEU A 151 3.09 14.45 -18.36
N GLU A 152 2.48 14.89 -19.45
CA GLU A 152 2.40 14.07 -20.67
C GLU A 152 3.80 13.53 -20.91
N LEU A 153 3.93 12.20 -21.02
CA LEU A 153 5.23 11.58 -21.27
C LEU A 153 5.84 12.32 -22.45
N SER A 154 7.03 12.88 -22.28
CA SER A 154 7.70 13.62 -23.36
C SER A 154 7.96 12.76 -24.61
N SER A 155 7.78 11.44 -24.51
CA SER A 155 7.81 10.49 -25.62
C SER A 155 6.47 10.33 -26.36
N TYR A 156 5.40 11.00 -25.93
CA TYR A 156 4.09 10.98 -26.56
C TYR A 156 4.07 12.03 -27.67
N ASP A 157 4.13 11.57 -28.92
CA ASP A 157 3.77 12.40 -30.09
C ASP A 157 2.25 12.27 -30.30
N PRO A 158 1.48 13.37 -30.26
CA PRO A 158 0.03 13.36 -30.41
C PRO A 158 -0.46 13.00 -31.83
#